data_AF-A0A2J7YNE4-F1
#
_entry.id   AF-A0A2J7YNE4-F1
#
_cell.length_a   1.000
_cell.length_b   1.000
_cell.length_c   1.000
_cell.angle_alpha   90.00
_cell.angle_beta   90.00
_cell.angle_gamma   90.00
#
_symmetry.space_group_name_H-M   'P 1'
#
loop_
_entity.id
_entity.type
_entity.pdbx_description
1 polymer ?
#
loop_
_entity_poly.entity_id
_entity_poly.type
_entity_poly.pdbx_seq_one_letter_code
_entity_poly.pdbx_strand_id
1 'polypeptide(L)'
;MPYLAWEEARKSGDWHRAHLTHKDTLPADLTDAFRNLVQPHLAPREGEIARQATFTYLRLARVEAHQHPHRVYYVFPTNTSPQVLVLPSRQRTWQITAAALGALLVLFLLLRLVS
;
A
#
# COMPACT_ATOMS: atom_id res chain seq x y z
N MET A 1 1.89 2.12 0.64
CA MET A 1 1.32 0.80 1.04
C MET A 1 2.39 0.02 1.79
N PRO A 2 2.10 -0.66 2.92
CA PRO A 2 3.07 -1.52 3.61
C PRO A 2 3.49 -2.71 2.75
N TYR A 3 4.75 -3.15 2.88
CA TYR A 3 5.30 -4.25 2.07
C TYR A 3 4.50 -5.56 2.23
N LEU A 4 4.16 -5.96 3.45
CA LEU A 4 3.40 -7.19 3.71
C LEU A 4 2.03 -7.19 3.01
N ALA A 5 1.32 -6.06 3.05
CA ALA A 5 0.05 -5.94 2.34
C ALA A 5 0.23 -6.07 0.83
N TRP A 6 1.35 -5.54 0.30
CA TRP A 6 1.62 -5.57 -1.14
C TRP A 6 2.02 -6.98 -1.58
N GLU A 7 2.85 -7.66 -0.79
CA GLU A 7 3.27 -9.03 -1.08
C GLU A 7 2.08 -9.99 -1.07
N GLU A 8 1.16 -9.85 -0.10
CA GLU A 8 -0.04 -10.67 -0.04
C GLU A 8 -0.96 -10.38 -1.23
N ALA A 9 -1.26 -9.12 -1.48
CA ALA A 9 -2.07 -8.70 -2.64
C ALA A 9 -1.46 -9.18 -3.97
N ARG A 10 -0.13 -9.19 -4.10
CA ARG A 10 0.56 -9.70 -5.29
C ARG A 10 0.38 -11.22 -5.47
N LYS A 11 0.32 -11.99 -4.38
CA LYS A 11 0.17 -13.44 -4.41
C LYS A 11 -1.26 -13.88 -4.69
N SER A 12 -2.25 -13.25 -4.06
CA SER A 12 -3.64 -13.73 -4.03
C SER A 12 -4.67 -12.75 -4.60
N GLY A 13 -4.29 -11.51 -4.89
CA GLY A 13 -5.22 -10.50 -5.37
C GLY A 13 -5.82 -10.82 -6.75
N ASP A 14 -7.08 -10.44 -6.95
CA ASP A 14 -7.74 -10.47 -8.25
C ASP A 14 -7.31 -9.24 -9.08
N TRP A 15 -6.20 -9.39 -9.79
CA TRP A 15 -5.60 -8.31 -10.58
C TRP A 15 -6.33 -8.12 -11.90
N HIS A 16 -6.78 -6.89 -12.15
CA HIS A 16 -7.38 -6.52 -13.42
C HIS A 16 -6.35 -5.88 -14.36
N ARG A 17 -6.53 -6.15 -15.65
CA ARG A 17 -5.76 -5.51 -16.71
C ARG A 17 -6.65 -4.52 -17.44
N ALA A 18 -6.18 -3.28 -17.58
CA ALA A 18 -6.82 -2.25 -18.39
C ALA A 18 -5.89 -1.82 -19.52
N HIS A 19 -6.42 -1.80 -20.73
CA HIS A 19 -5.79 -1.18 -21.88
C HIS A 19 -6.39 0.21 -22.02
N LEU A 20 -5.56 1.23 -21.84
CA LEU A 20 -5.98 2.62 -21.83
C LEU A 20 -5.22 3.40 -22.88
N THR A 21 -5.92 4.31 -23.53
CA THR A 21 -5.41 5.23 -24.54
C THR A 21 -5.49 6.67 -24.03
N HIS A 22 -4.83 7.60 -24.72
CA HIS A 22 -4.90 9.03 -24.42
C HIS A 22 -6.33 9.62 -24.44
N LYS A 23 -7.31 8.93 -25.03
CA LYS A 23 -8.72 9.37 -25.11
C LYS A 23 -9.59 8.80 -23.99
N ASP A 24 -9.11 7.76 -23.31
CA ASP A 24 -9.92 7.08 -22.30
C ASP A 24 -9.98 7.89 -21.02
N THR A 25 -11.20 8.03 -20.48
CA THR A 25 -11.42 8.73 -19.22
C THR A 25 -11.11 7.78 -18.06
N LEU A 26 -10.17 8.19 -17.20
CA LEU A 26 -9.87 7.42 -15.99
C LEU A 26 -11.09 7.43 -15.04
N PRO A 27 -11.37 6.32 -14.34
CA PRO A 27 -12.50 6.23 -13.41
C PRO A 27 -12.54 7.38 -12.40
N ALA A 28 -13.75 7.83 -12.04
CA ALA A 28 -13.93 8.97 -11.13
C ALA A 28 -13.56 8.64 -9.68
N ASP A 29 -13.73 7.37 -9.28
CA ASP A 29 -13.38 6.81 -7.97
C ASP A 29 -11.86 6.59 -7.78
N LEU A 30 -11.07 6.88 -8.81
CA LEU A 30 -9.63 6.77 -8.78
C LEU A 30 -9.02 7.90 -7.94
N THR A 31 -8.24 7.55 -6.92
CA THR A 31 -7.51 8.53 -6.10
C THR A 31 -6.60 9.42 -6.96
N ASP A 32 -6.52 10.72 -6.63
CA ASP A 32 -5.69 11.69 -7.35
C ASP A 32 -4.21 11.26 -7.48
N ALA A 33 -3.68 10.61 -6.44
CA ALA A 33 -2.32 10.07 -6.46
C ALA A 33 -2.11 9.06 -7.61
N PHE A 34 -3.07 8.16 -7.83
CA PHE A 34 -2.99 7.20 -8.93
C PHE A 34 -3.27 7.85 -10.28
N ARG A 35 -4.18 8.83 -10.33
CA ARG A 35 -4.45 9.62 -11.55
C ARG A 35 -3.18 10.32 -12.04
N ASN A 36 -2.49 11.00 -11.14
CA ASN A 36 -1.24 11.70 -11.43
C ASN A 36 -0.11 10.75 -11.84
N LEU A 37 -0.13 9.49 -11.37
CA LEU A 37 0.83 8.46 -11.78
C LEU A 37 0.53 7.98 -13.20
N VAL A 38 -0.74 7.75 -13.54
CA VAL A 38 -1.16 7.16 -14.82
C VAL A 38 -1.14 8.17 -15.97
N GLN A 39 -1.58 9.40 -15.74
CA GLN A 39 -1.82 10.41 -16.79
C GLN A 39 -0.57 10.73 -17.65
N PRO A 40 0.66 10.85 -17.11
CA PRO A 40 1.86 11.05 -17.92
C PRO A 40 2.21 9.88 -18.85
N HIS A 41 1.75 8.67 -18.52
CA HIS A 41 1.94 7.49 -19.37
C HIS A 41 0.91 7.39 -20.50
N LEU A 42 -0.20 8.11 -20.39
CA LEU A 42 -1.26 8.19 -21.40
C LEU A 42 -1.12 9.39 -22.32
N ALA A 43 -0.47 10.47 -21.88
CA ALA A 43 -0.23 11.65 -22.72
C ALA A 43 0.64 11.30 -23.94
N PRO A 44 0.20 11.62 -25.17
CA PRO A 44 1.02 11.50 -26.38
C PRO A 44 2.27 12.39 -26.28
N ARG A 45 3.37 11.92 -26.86
CA ARG A 45 4.61 12.70 -27.02
C ARG A 45 4.66 13.39 -28.37
N GLU A 46 5.61 14.31 -28.53
CA GLU A 46 5.82 14.99 -29.81
C GLU A 46 6.08 13.98 -30.94
N GLY A 47 5.34 14.10 -32.04
CA GLY A 47 5.38 13.16 -33.17
C GLY A 47 4.52 11.89 -33.00
N GLU A 48 3.90 11.65 -31.84
CA GLU A 48 2.98 10.52 -31.65
C GLU A 48 1.55 10.87 -32.09
N ILE A 49 0.94 10.01 -32.93
CA ILE A 49 -0.48 10.15 -33.34
C ILE A 49 -1.42 9.74 -32.20
N ALA A 50 -1.03 8.72 -31.44
CA ALA A 50 -1.77 8.22 -30.29
C ALA A 50 -0.84 7.42 -29.38
N ARG A 51 -1.14 7.41 -28.09
CA ARG A 51 -0.46 6.58 -27.10
C ARG A 51 -1.43 5.65 -26.39
N GLN A 52 -0.97 4.43 -26.16
CA GLN A 52 -1.66 3.38 -25.42
C GLN A 52 -0.73 2.82 -24.35
N ALA A 53 -1.28 2.54 -23.18
CA ALA A 53 -0.58 1.86 -22.10
C ALA A 53 -1.47 0.76 -21.52
N THR A 54 -0.83 -0.31 -21.06
CA THR A 54 -1.50 -1.40 -20.35
C THR A 54 -1.17 -1.28 -18.88
N PHE A 55 -2.19 -1.19 -18.04
CA PHE A 55 -2.07 -1.12 -16.60
C PHE A 55 -2.61 -2.39 -15.97
N THR A 56 -1.90 -2.86 -14.95
CA THR A 56 -2.39 -3.92 -14.07
C THR A 56 -2.70 -3.27 -12.73
N TYR A 57 -3.92 -3.42 -12.23
CA TYR A 57 -4.37 -2.77 -11.01
C TYR A 57 -5.22 -3.71 -10.15
N LEU A 58 -5.25 -3.42 -8.85
CA LEU A 58 -6.06 -4.12 -7.86
C LEU A 58 -6.76 -3.07 -7.01
N ARG A 59 -8.07 -3.24 -6.80
CA ARG A 59 -8.83 -2.38 -5.88
C ARG A 59 -8.51 -2.80 -4.46
N LEU A 60 -8.12 -1.83 -3.63
CA LEU A 60 -7.80 -2.10 -2.23
C LEU A 60 -8.43 -1.03 -1.34
N ALA A 61 -9.03 -1.48 -0.24
CA ALA A 61 -9.54 -0.62 0.82
C ALA A 61 -8.59 -0.66 2.01
N ARG A 62 -8.22 0.53 2.51
CA ARG A 62 -7.53 0.70 3.78
C ARG A 62 -8.55 1.21 4.79
N VAL A 63 -8.83 0.41 5.81
CA VAL A 63 -9.86 0.70 6.80
C VAL A 63 -9.21 0.84 8.18
N GLU A 64 -9.55 1.92 8.87
CA GLU A 64 -9.22 2.13 10.28
C GLU A 64 -10.50 2.08 11.09
N ALA A 65 -10.54 1.25 12.13
CA ALA A 65 -11.68 1.14 13.00
C ALA A 65 -11.41 1.86 14.32
N HIS A 66 -12.29 2.77 14.73
CA HIS A 66 -12.17 3.52 15.98
C HIS A 66 -12.08 2.60 17.22
N GLN A 67 -12.73 1.43 17.18
CA GLN A 67 -12.68 0.42 18.24
C GLN A 67 -11.28 -0.22 18.38
N HIS A 68 -10.46 -0.17 17.33
CA HIS A 68 -9.15 -0.80 17.25
C HIS A 68 -8.11 0.17 16.63
N PRO A 69 -7.77 1.29 17.30
CA PRO A 69 -6.92 2.34 16.74
C PRO A 69 -5.46 1.90 16.47
N HIS A 70 -5.07 0.77 17.05
CA HIS A 70 -3.76 0.17 16.86
C HIS A 70 -3.69 -0.77 15.65
N ARG A 71 -4.79 -0.92 14.89
CA ARG A 71 -4.90 -1.83 13.74
C ARG A 71 -5.36 -1.08 12.49
N VAL A 72 -4.76 -1.44 11.36
CA VAL A 72 -5.18 -1.01 10.03
C VAL A 72 -5.51 -2.26 9.24
N TYR A 73 -6.70 -2.28 8.65
CA TYR A 73 -7.22 -3.39 7.85
C TYR A 73 -7.02 -3.07 6.38
N TYR A 74 -6.33 -3.94 5.66
CA TYR A 74 -6.20 -3.89 4.21
C TYR A 74 -7.10 -4.97 3.62
N VAL A 75 -8.10 -4.55 2.85
CA VAL A 75 -9.07 -5.44 2.21
C VAL A 75 -8.90 -5.38 0.71
N PHE A 76 -8.76 -6.53 0.07
CA PHE A 76 -8.66 -6.62 -1.39
C PHE A 76 -9.40 -7.86 -1.90
N PRO A 77 -9.93 -7.81 -3.13
CA PRO A 77 -10.60 -8.95 -3.73
C PRO A 77 -9.60 -10.03 -4.10
N THR A 78 -10.02 -11.29 -3.98
CA THR A 78 -9.34 -12.46 -4.54
C THR A 78 -10.35 -13.24 -5.38
N ASN A 79 -9.90 -14.28 -6.08
CA ASN A 79 -10.76 -15.09 -6.96
C ASN A 79 -11.91 -15.81 -6.22
N THR A 80 -11.81 -16.00 -4.91
CA THR A 80 -12.82 -16.73 -4.11
C THR A 80 -13.58 -15.82 -3.15
N SER A 81 -12.86 -15.01 -2.36
CA SER A 81 -13.45 -14.12 -1.35
C SER A 81 -12.52 -12.96 -1.03
N PRO A 82 -13.04 -11.79 -0.57
CA PRO A 82 -12.19 -10.71 -0.11
C PRO A 82 -11.25 -11.16 1.01
N GLN A 83 -9.95 -10.87 0.87
CA GLN A 83 -8.96 -11.16 1.89
C GLN A 83 -8.73 -9.92 2.74
N VAL A 84 -8.58 -10.12 4.05
CA VAL A 84 -8.36 -9.05 5.02
C VAL A 84 -7.03 -9.27 5.72
N LEU A 85 -6.10 -8.33 5.53
CA LEU A 85 -4.83 -8.31 6.24
C LEU A 85 -4.88 -7.26 7.36
N VAL A 86 -4.54 -7.69 8.58
CA VAL A 86 -4.47 -6.81 9.75
C VAL A 86 -3.02 -6.46 10.02
N LEU A 87 -2.71 -5.16 9.98
CA LEU A 87 -1.38 -4.65 10.27
C LEU A 87 -1.41 -3.67 11.46
N PRO A 88 -0.33 -3.58 12.25
CA PRO A 88 -0.23 -2.56 13.29
C PRO A 88 -0.28 -1.16 12.67
N SER A 89 -0.96 -0.23 13.34
CA SER A 89 -0.95 1.17 12.92
C SER A 89 0.44 1.77 13.08
N ARG A 90 0.75 2.82 12.29
CA ARG A 90 2.06 3.47 12.32
C ARG A 90 2.45 3.95 13.72
N GLN A 91 1.48 4.49 14.46
CA GLN A 91 1.68 4.90 15.86
C GLN A 91 2.05 3.71 16.75
N ARG A 92 1.36 2.57 16.59
CA ARG A 92 1.65 1.36 17.36
C ARG A 92 3.04 0.81 17.03
N THR A 93 3.43 0.80 15.75
CA THR A 93 4.78 0.40 15.34
C THR A 93 5.84 1.26 16.01
N TRP A 94 5.67 2.59 16.02
CA TRP A 94 6.58 3.51 16.71
C TRP A 94 6.69 3.26 18.21
N GLN A 95 5.56 3.01 18.89
CA GLN A 95 5.57 2.68 20.32
C GLN A 95 6.39 1.41 20.60
N ILE A 96 6.21 0.37 19.77
CA ILE A 96 6.94 -0.89 19.92
C ILE A 96 8.45 -0.67 19.67
N THR A 97 8.81 0.04 18.60
CA THR A 97 10.21 0.33 18.28
C THR A 97 10.88 1.15 19.39
N ALA A 98 10.20 2.18 19.91
CA ALA A 98 10.73 3.00 21.00
C ALA A 98 10.93 2.19 22.29
N ALA A 99 9.97 1.35 22.66
CA ALA A 99 10.08 0.47 23.82
C ALA A 99 11.24 -0.53 23.69
N ALA A 100 11.38 -1.16 22.51
CA ALA A 100 12.46 -2.10 22.26
C ALA A 100 13.84 -1.43 22.31
N LEU A 101 13.99 -0.25 21.69
CA LEU A 101 15.22 0.54 21.76
C LEU A 101 15.55 0.94 23.20
N GLY A 102 14.56 1.36 23.98
CA GLY A 102 14.75 1.68 25.41
C GLY A 102 15.23 0.48 26.21
N ALA A 103 14.62 -0.69 26.02
CA ALA A 103 15.03 -1.92 26.71
C ALA A 103 16.46 -2.34 26.36
N LEU A 104 16.84 -2.25 25.06
CA LEU A 104 18.20 -2.54 24.60
C LEU A 104 19.22 -1.56 25.19
N LEU A 105 18.88 -0.28 25.29
CA LEU A 105 19.74 0.73 25.91
C LEU A 105 19.99 0.43 27.39
N VAL A 106 18.93 0.10 28.15
CA VAL A 106 19.06 -0.26 29.58
C VAL A 106 19.94 -1.50 29.74
N LEU A 107 19.71 -2.54 28.94
CA LEU A 107 20.53 -3.75 28.96
C LEU A 107 22.00 -3.44 28.66
N PHE A 108 22.26 -2.62 27.64
CA PHE A 108 23.62 -2.19 27.30
C PHE A 108 24.30 -1.44 28.45
N LEU A 109 23.59 -0.53 29.12
CA LEU A 109 24.12 0.20 30.28
C LEU A 109 24.42 -0.72 31.45
N LEU A 110 23.56 -1.71 31.72
CA LEU A 110 23.80 -2.70 32.78
C LEU A 110 25.04 -3.56 32.47
N LEU A 111 25.18 -4.02 31.22
CA LEU A 111 26.36 -4.77 30.78
C LEU A 111 27.64 -3.94 30.94
N ARG A 112 27.59 -2.65 30.59
CA ARG A 112 28.69 -1.70 30.78
C ARG A 112 29.01 -1.38 32.24
N LEU A 113 28.06 -1.58 33.16
CA LEU A 113 28.26 -1.34 34.59
C LEU A 113 28.85 -2.56 35.31
N VAL A 114 28.55 -3.76 34.81
CA VAL A 114 29.01 -5.04 35.40
C VAL A 114 30.35 -5.51 34.81
N SER A 115 30.73 -5.02 33.62
CA SER A 115 32.06 -5.22 33.01
C SER A 115 33.01 -4.10 33.36
#